data_AF-A0AAV7JCA6-F1
#
_entry.id   AF-A0AAV7JCA6-F1
#
_cell.length_a   1.000
_cell.length_b   1.000
_cell.length_c   1.000
_cell.angle_alpha   90.00
_cell.angle_beta   90.00
_cell.angle_gamma   90.00
#
_symmetry.space_group_name_H-M   'P 1'
#
loop_
_entity.id
_entity.type
_entity.pdbx_description
1 polymer ?
#
loop_
_entity_poly.entity_id
_entity_poly.type
_entity_poly.pdbx_seq_one_letter_code
_entity_poly.pdbx_strand_id
1 'polypeptide(L)'
;MKNLRNNWITDKLQELSFVEGGIEYLACWKDIQPLYEEDKKSPLRLTKLTHTSVFPKPLQRQSVPLVCQVFHEKTVAALKALKNMVNPQEGTIRFIIMVPNWFKMMNVRISLGQSIYGIHLEPWTLNCENFDMLLVMCDVIGSCRWEGGKYWQRKLTQFPADAFIVTTKFSVAAATYLLTHHQFEFVLPAVFFFSRSSGKVFGQARQRHGGNFYIDVGDVISACKAQRLHQMLKFNIIPQGCLEWKCSYCTAPIVLEDIDVMLETSTEDTQTFLDSTDTLKHKVVFIAGFLTYKHLGPGEGDEVSSEFLQELNRGGLRVPTLDTTCFVYIAINLLGKTS
;
A
#
# COMPACT_ATOMS: atom_id res chain seq x y z
N MET A 1 5.67 -6.89 -12.38
CA MET A 1 5.92 -5.74 -13.30
C MET A 1 7.36 -5.24 -13.32
N LYS A 2 7.94 -4.70 -12.23
CA LYS A 2 9.33 -4.15 -12.25
C LYS A 2 10.35 -5.15 -12.78
N ASN A 3 10.32 -6.36 -12.24
CA ASN A 3 11.24 -7.43 -12.63
C ASN A 3 11.00 -7.83 -14.09
N LEU A 4 9.75 -7.96 -14.55
CA LEU A 4 9.45 -8.23 -15.96
C LEU A 4 10.06 -7.19 -16.91
N ARG A 5 9.91 -5.89 -16.61
CA ARG A 5 10.55 -4.82 -17.41
C ARG A 5 12.06 -4.94 -17.36
N ASN A 6 12.63 -5.07 -16.17
CA ASN A 6 14.07 -5.09 -15.99
C ASN A 6 14.67 -6.30 -16.72
N ASN A 7 14.00 -7.45 -16.65
CA ASN A 7 14.35 -8.65 -17.39
C ASN A 7 14.41 -8.38 -18.89
N TRP A 8 13.34 -7.81 -19.43
CA TRP A 8 13.25 -7.49 -20.86
C TRP A 8 14.33 -6.51 -21.34
N ILE A 9 14.68 -5.49 -20.53
CA ILE A 9 15.72 -4.51 -20.87
C ILE A 9 17.14 -5.10 -20.78
N THR A 10 17.39 -5.96 -19.81
CA THR A 10 18.74 -6.49 -19.55
C THR A 10 19.09 -7.73 -20.37
N ASP A 11 18.11 -8.30 -21.08
CA ASP A 11 18.40 -9.28 -22.11
C ASP A 11 19.32 -8.66 -23.18
N LYS A 12 20.24 -9.46 -23.72
CA LYS A 12 21.25 -8.99 -24.68
C LYS A 12 20.62 -8.51 -25.99
N LEU A 13 19.60 -9.22 -26.46
CA LEU A 13 18.86 -8.87 -27.66
C LEU A 13 17.74 -7.87 -27.35
N GLN A 14 17.36 -7.77 -26.06
CA GLN A 14 16.19 -7.07 -25.56
C GLN A 14 14.90 -7.65 -26.14
N GLU A 15 14.91 -8.97 -26.29
CA GLU A 15 13.86 -9.75 -26.91
C GLU A 15 13.29 -10.73 -25.89
N LEU A 16 12.00 -11.01 -26.02
CA LEU A 16 11.29 -11.95 -25.18
C LEU A 16 10.33 -12.75 -26.06
N SER A 17 10.64 -14.03 -26.26
CA SER A 17 9.76 -14.95 -26.96
C SER A 17 8.80 -15.60 -25.97
N PHE A 18 7.54 -15.74 -26.38
CA PHE A 18 6.47 -16.35 -25.59
C PHE A 18 5.43 -16.99 -26.49
N VAL A 19 4.64 -17.92 -25.95
CA VAL A 19 3.58 -18.61 -26.67
C VAL A 19 2.23 -18.16 -26.12
N GLU A 20 1.32 -17.75 -27.02
CA GLU A 20 -0.07 -17.41 -26.69
C GLU A 20 -0.99 -18.10 -27.69
N GLY A 21 -1.93 -18.92 -27.21
CA GLY A 21 -2.85 -19.67 -28.08
C GLY A 21 -2.14 -20.63 -29.04
N GLY A 22 -0.96 -21.14 -28.67
CA GLY A 22 -0.15 -22.02 -29.51
C GLY A 22 0.69 -21.32 -30.58
N ILE A 23 0.64 -19.98 -30.66
CA ILE A 23 1.43 -19.18 -31.59
C ILE A 23 2.62 -18.57 -30.83
N GLU A 24 3.83 -18.72 -31.38
CA GLU A 24 5.03 -18.07 -30.84
C GLU A 24 5.09 -16.60 -31.27
N TYR A 25 5.27 -15.72 -30.30
CA TYR A 25 5.38 -14.27 -30.47
C TYR A 25 6.73 -13.79 -29.94
N LEU A 26 7.23 -12.72 -30.55
CA LEU A 26 8.45 -12.03 -30.13
C LEU A 26 8.12 -10.61 -29.68
N ALA A 27 8.48 -10.25 -28.45
CA ALA A 27 8.42 -8.89 -27.94
C ALA A 27 9.81 -8.26 -27.87
N CYS A 28 9.98 -7.12 -28.53
CA CYS A 28 11.25 -6.41 -28.67
C CYS A 28 11.19 -5.07 -27.94
N TRP A 29 12.08 -4.84 -26.97
CA TRP A 29 12.20 -3.54 -26.29
C TRP A 29 12.54 -2.43 -27.28
N LYS A 30 13.28 -2.79 -28.33
CA LYS A 30 13.64 -1.91 -29.44
C LYS A 30 12.43 -1.34 -30.18
N ASP A 31 11.23 -1.90 -30.05
CA ASP A 31 10.05 -1.29 -30.66
C ASP A 31 9.56 -0.05 -29.88
N ILE A 32 9.91 0.05 -28.59
CA ILE A 32 9.55 1.17 -27.72
C ILE A 32 10.47 2.37 -27.94
N GLN A 33 11.73 2.14 -28.32
CA GLN A 33 12.73 3.21 -28.48
C GLN A 33 12.39 4.17 -29.64
N PRO A 34 12.11 3.72 -30.89
CA PRO A 34 11.69 4.59 -31.97
C PRO A 34 10.34 5.24 -31.70
N LEU A 35 9.42 4.56 -31.01
CA LEU A 35 8.17 5.19 -30.59
C LEU A 35 8.43 6.42 -29.71
N TYR A 36 9.34 6.32 -28.75
CA TYR A 36 9.71 7.46 -27.92
C TYR A 36 10.36 8.58 -28.72
N GLU A 37 11.27 8.26 -29.64
CA GLU A 37 11.93 9.26 -30.49
C GLU A 37 10.95 9.96 -31.42
N GLU A 38 9.99 9.23 -31.99
CA GLU A 38 8.96 9.81 -32.86
C GLU A 38 7.99 10.68 -32.05
N ASP A 39 7.49 10.17 -30.92
CA ASP A 39 6.60 10.90 -30.03
C ASP A 39 7.27 12.17 -29.46
N LYS A 40 8.61 12.23 -29.41
CA LYS A 40 9.38 13.38 -28.88
C LYS A 40 9.47 14.52 -29.88
N LYS A 41 9.34 14.25 -31.17
CA LYS A 41 9.34 15.28 -32.22
C LYS A 41 8.06 16.12 -32.18
N SER A 42 6.97 15.56 -31.68
CA SER A 42 5.70 16.26 -31.53
C SER A 42 5.63 17.05 -30.22
N PRO A 43 5.16 18.31 -30.24
CA PRO A 43 4.84 19.04 -29.01
C PRO A 43 3.64 18.41 -28.27
N LEU A 44 2.76 17.71 -28.99
CA LEU A 44 1.64 16.96 -28.42
C LEU A 44 2.03 15.48 -28.28
N ARG A 45 2.30 15.06 -27.04
CA ARG A 45 2.71 13.69 -26.72
C ARG A 45 1.53 12.73 -26.76
N LEU A 46 1.64 11.68 -27.56
CA LEU A 46 0.70 10.55 -27.62
C LEU A 46 0.94 9.57 -26.47
N THR A 47 2.17 9.47 -25.98
CA THR A 47 2.55 8.53 -24.92
C THR A 47 2.85 9.24 -23.59
N LYS A 48 3.03 8.44 -22.54
CA LYS A 48 3.65 8.91 -21.27
C LYS A 48 5.14 8.57 -21.20
N LEU A 49 5.74 8.14 -22.31
CA LEU A 49 7.12 7.70 -22.35
C LEU A 49 8.05 8.90 -22.13
N THR A 50 8.97 8.70 -21.20
CA THR A 50 10.07 9.61 -20.90
C THR A 50 11.39 8.93 -21.24
N HIS A 51 12.45 9.70 -21.47
CA HIS A 51 13.79 9.15 -21.66
C HIS A 51 14.17 8.18 -20.54
N THR A 52 13.82 8.49 -19.30
CA THR A 52 14.11 7.66 -18.12
C THR A 52 13.27 6.39 -18.05
N SER A 53 12.08 6.37 -18.67
CA SER A 53 11.25 5.16 -18.76
C SER A 53 11.79 4.15 -19.79
N VAL A 54 12.36 4.65 -20.89
CA VAL A 54 12.90 3.84 -22.01
C VAL A 54 14.36 3.44 -21.77
N PHE A 55 15.16 4.35 -21.20
CA PHE A 55 16.58 4.16 -20.88
C PHE A 55 16.84 4.33 -19.37
N PRO A 56 16.29 3.45 -18.51
CA PRO A 56 16.43 3.59 -17.06
C PRO A 56 17.84 3.24 -16.59
N LYS A 57 18.45 4.15 -15.81
CA LYS A 57 19.67 3.87 -15.03
C LYS A 57 19.39 2.82 -13.94
N PRO A 58 20.41 2.10 -13.42
CA PRO A 58 20.23 1.05 -12.42
C PRO A 58 19.35 1.45 -11.22
N LEU A 59 19.55 2.66 -10.66
CA LEU A 59 18.73 3.16 -9.55
C LEU A 59 17.26 3.40 -9.95
N GLN A 60 17.03 3.90 -11.17
CA GLN A 60 15.70 4.18 -11.71
C GLN A 60 14.93 2.90 -12.06
N ARG A 61 15.62 1.75 -12.19
CA ARG A 61 14.98 0.45 -12.43
C ARG A 61 14.09 -0.03 -11.29
N GLN A 62 14.21 0.58 -10.11
CA GLN A 62 13.35 0.29 -8.95
C GLN A 62 12.03 1.07 -8.95
N SER A 63 11.87 2.07 -9.82
CA SER A 63 10.69 2.93 -9.89
C SER A 63 9.51 2.23 -10.58
N VAL A 64 8.42 2.00 -9.84
CA VAL A 64 7.14 1.51 -10.38
C VAL A 64 6.49 2.53 -11.34
N PRO A 65 6.45 3.84 -11.04
CA PRO A 65 5.89 4.83 -11.97
C PRO A 65 6.50 4.77 -13.38
N LEU A 66 7.82 4.62 -13.50
CA LEU A 66 8.49 4.50 -14.80
C LEU A 66 8.11 3.20 -15.55
N VAL A 67 7.84 2.12 -14.82
CA VAL A 67 7.35 0.86 -15.41
C VAL A 67 5.94 1.06 -15.95
N CYS A 68 5.07 1.73 -15.19
CA CYS A 68 3.70 1.99 -15.60
C CYS A 68 3.59 2.96 -16.79
N GLN A 69 4.61 3.77 -17.07
CA GLN A 69 4.65 4.60 -18.30
C GLN A 69 4.83 3.74 -19.55
N VAL A 70 5.62 2.67 -19.45
CA VAL A 70 5.84 1.72 -20.55
C VAL A 70 4.63 0.82 -20.74
N PHE A 71 4.18 0.18 -19.66
CA PHE A 71 2.99 -0.65 -19.61
C PHE A 71 1.73 0.20 -19.47
N HIS A 72 1.42 0.98 -20.50
CA HIS A 72 0.30 1.91 -20.51
C HIS A 72 -0.54 1.76 -21.80
N GLU A 73 -1.85 1.93 -21.69
CA GLU A 73 -2.78 1.87 -22.82
C GLU A 73 -2.43 2.87 -23.93
N LYS A 74 -2.12 4.13 -23.55
CA LYS A 74 -1.57 5.13 -24.47
C LYS A 74 -0.35 4.66 -25.27
N THR A 75 0.55 3.89 -24.66
CA THR A 75 1.71 3.32 -25.36
C THR A 75 1.26 2.30 -26.41
N VAL A 76 0.32 1.42 -26.04
CA VAL A 76 -0.30 0.45 -26.97
C VAL A 76 -1.01 1.16 -28.13
N ALA A 77 -1.81 2.18 -27.82
CA ALA A 77 -2.54 2.96 -28.81
C ALA A 77 -1.58 3.67 -29.78
N ALA A 78 -0.48 4.24 -29.27
CA ALA A 78 0.52 4.89 -30.09
C ALA A 78 1.31 3.90 -30.97
N LEU A 79 1.67 2.70 -30.46
CA LEU A 79 2.28 1.64 -31.27
C LEU A 79 1.38 1.23 -32.44
N LYS A 80 0.06 1.16 -32.22
CA LYS A 80 -0.93 0.84 -33.25
C LYS A 80 -1.11 1.99 -34.25
N ALA A 81 -1.20 3.22 -33.78
CA ALA A 81 -1.41 4.41 -34.62
C ALA A 81 -0.19 4.73 -35.50
N LEU A 82 1.02 4.53 -34.96
CA LEU A 82 2.28 4.80 -35.66
C LEU A 82 2.90 3.52 -36.26
N LYS A 83 2.09 2.49 -36.51
CA LYS A 83 2.56 1.18 -37.00
C LYS A 83 3.40 1.30 -38.27
N ASN A 84 3.03 2.21 -39.18
CA ASN A 84 3.77 2.42 -40.44
C ASN A 84 5.13 3.11 -40.26
N MET A 85 5.33 3.84 -39.15
CA MET A 85 6.59 4.56 -38.88
C MET A 85 7.55 3.73 -38.02
N VAL A 86 7.01 3.05 -37.01
CA VAL A 86 7.80 2.32 -36.01
C VAL A 86 7.92 0.83 -36.34
N ASN A 87 6.98 0.29 -37.14
CA ASN A 87 6.86 -1.12 -37.50
C ASN A 87 7.06 -2.10 -36.32
N PRO A 88 6.30 -1.94 -35.23
CA PRO A 88 6.47 -2.77 -34.04
C PRO A 88 6.06 -4.21 -34.29
N GLN A 89 6.73 -5.13 -33.59
CA GLN A 89 6.31 -6.53 -33.56
C GLN A 89 4.96 -6.67 -32.86
N GLU A 90 4.11 -7.55 -33.39
CA GLU A 90 2.80 -7.83 -32.80
C GLU A 90 2.94 -8.39 -31.36
N GLY A 91 3.99 -9.19 -31.12
CA GLY A 91 4.30 -9.71 -29.79
C GLY A 91 4.59 -8.60 -28.77
N THR A 92 5.23 -7.51 -29.18
CA THR A 92 5.47 -6.35 -28.30
C THR A 92 4.16 -5.71 -27.84
N ILE A 93 3.23 -5.50 -28.77
CA ILE A 93 1.91 -4.92 -28.47
C ILE A 93 1.17 -5.82 -27.48
N ARG A 94 1.13 -7.13 -27.74
CA ARG A 94 0.49 -8.13 -26.87
C ARG A 94 1.08 -8.16 -25.48
N PHE A 95 2.42 -8.20 -25.38
CA PHE A 95 3.12 -8.21 -24.10
C PHE A 95 2.85 -6.94 -23.28
N ILE A 96 2.83 -5.77 -23.92
CA ILE A 96 2.53 -4.49 -23.26
C ILE A 96 1.07 -4.42 -22.80
N ILE A 97 0.12 -5.08 -23.47
CA ILE A 97 -1.30 -5.16 -23.05
C ILE A 97 -1.46 -6.12 -21.86
N MET A 98 -0.82 -7.28 -21.93
CA MET A 98 -0.98 -8.37 -20.97
C MET A 98 -0.60 -7.96 -19.54
N VAL A 99 0.58 -7.36 -19.37
CA VAL A 99 1.13 -7.02 -18.04
C VAL A 99 0.26 -6.01 -17.25
N PRO A 100 -0.21 -4.90 -17.83
CA PRO A 100 -1.18 -4.01 -17.18
C PRO A 100 -2.49 -4.69 -16.85
N ASN A 101 -3.03 -5.54 -17.73
CA ASN A 101 -4.30 -6.21 -17.50
C ASN A 101 -4.20 -7.16 -16.31
N TRP A 102 -3.13 -7.96 -16.23
CA TRP A 102 -2.81 -8.73 -15.03
C TRP A 102 -2.77 -7.84 -13.78
N PHE A 103 -2.06 -6.70 -13.84
CA PHE A 103 -1.92 -5.83 -12.69
C PHE A 103 -3.26 -5.21 -12.24
N LYS A 104 -4.13 -4.84 -13.18
CA LYS A 104 -5.47 -4.33 -12.89
C LYS A 104 -6.32 -5.37 -12.19
N MET A 105 -6.38 -6.58 -12.75
CA MET A 105 -7.15 -7.70 -12.18
C MET A 105 -6.65 -8.07 -10.77
N MET A 106 -5.34 -8.06 -10.53
CA MET A 106 -4.76 -8.42 -9.23
C MET A 106 -4.81 -7.30 -8.18
N ASN A 107 -5.06 -6.04 -8.57
CA ASN A 107 -5.00 -4.88 -7.69
C ASN A 107 -6.35 -4.15 -7.57
N VAL A 108 -7.46 -4.89 -7.67
CA VAL A 108 -8.81 -4.38 -7.38
C VAL A 108 -8.98 -4.16 -5.87
N ARG A 109 -9.30 -2.92 -5.49
CA ARG A 109 -9.30 -2.44 -4.08
C ARG A 109 -10.65 -2.03 -3.55
N ILE A 110 -11.58 -1.69 -4.43
CA ILE A 110 -12.90 -1.14 -4.11
C ILE A 110 -13.84 -1.71 -5.17
N SER A 111 -15.08 -2.04 -4.77
CA SER A 111 -16.18 -2.25 -5.70
C SER A 111 -16.56 -0.89 -6.29
N LEU A 112 -15.88 -0.48 -7.35
CA LEU A 112 -16.28 0.66 -8.16
C LEU A 112 -17.24 0.09 -9.21
N GLY A 113 -18.54 0.37 -9.08
CA GLY A 113 -19.59 -0.21 -9.91
C GLY A 113 -19.24 -0.31 -11.41
N GLN A 114 -19.74 -1.37 -12.04
CA GLN A 114 -19.33 -1.98 -13.33
C GLN A 114 -19.16 -1.03 -14.55
N SER A 115 -19.72 0.18 -14.51
CA SER A 115 -20.01 0.94 -15.74
C SER A 115 -18.89 1.86 -16.26
N ILE A 116 -17.91 2.29 -15.45
CA ILE A 116 -17.06 3.44 -15.83
C ILE A 116 -15.59 3.05 -16.12
N TYR A 117 -15.08 1.96 -15.55
CA TYR A 117 -13.62 1.71 -15.53
C TYR A 117 -13.16 0.40 -16.20
N GLY A 118 -14.08 -0.51 -16.56
CA GLY A 118 -13.81 -1.71 -17.36
C GLY A 118 -13.78 -3.04 -16.58
N ILE A 119 -14.02 -4.15 -17.30
CA ILE A 119 -14.24 -5.52 -16.77
C ILE A 119 -13.11 -6.05 -15.86
N HIS A 120 -11.87 -5.58 -16.05
CA HIS A 120 -10.71 -6.03 -15.29
C HIS A 120 -10.54 -5.34 -13.93
N LEU A 121 -11.45 -4.44 -13.56
CA LEU A 121 -11.43 -3.72 -12.30
C LEU A 121 -12.54 -4.15 -11.33
N GLU A 122 -13.24 -5.22 -11.65
CA GLU A 122 -14.32 -5.75 -10.83
C GLU A 122 -13.81 -6.65 -9.69
N PRO A 123 -14.49 -6.62 -8.52
CA PRO A 123 -14.28 -7.63 -7.49
C PRO A 123 -14.46 -9.05 -8.06
N TRP A 124 -13.69 -10.00 -7.54
CA TRP A 124 -13.78 -11.38 -8.00
C TRP A 124 -14.98 -12.09 -7.38
N THR A 125 -15.82 -12.67 -8.22
CA THR A 125 -17.00 -13.47 -7.84
C THR A 125 -16.82 -14.93 -8.25
N LEU A 126 -17.77 -15.80 -7.88
CA LEU A 126 -17.65 -17.25 -8.04
C LEU A 126 -17.36 -17.72 -9.48
N ASN A 127 -17.85 -16.98 -10.48
CA ASN A 127 -17.68 -17.28 -11.92
C ASN A 127 -16.93 -16.14 -12.63
N CYS A 128 -15.85 -15.65 -12.03
CA CYS A 128 -15.10 -14.52 -12.57
C CYS A 128 -14.29 -14.93 -13.80
N GLU A 129 -14.60 -14.37 -14.98
CA GLU A 129 -13.82 -14.56 -16.21
C GLU A 129 -12.35 -14.15 -16.06
N ASN A 130 -12.05 -13.24 -15.12
CA ASN A 130 -10.68 -12.84 -14.84
C ASN A 130 -9.83 -14.01 -14.34
N PHE A 131 -10.40 -15.07 -13.75
CA PHE A 131 -9.63 -16.26 -13.34
C PHE A 131 -9.00 -16.94 -14.55
N ASP A 132 -9.78 -17.21 -15.59
CA ASP A 132 -9.29 -17.88 -16.80
C ASP A 132 -8.25 -17.00 -17.50
N MET A 133 -8.49 -15.69 -17.60
CA MET A 133 -7.53 -14.76 -18.17
C MET A 133 -6.21 -14.75 -17.40
N LEU A 134 -6.26 -14.75 -16.06
CA LEU A 134 -5.07 -14.80 -15.21
C LEU A 134 -4.30 -16.11 -15.36
N LEU A 135 -4.99 -17.24 -15.54
CA LEU A 135 -4.36 -18.53 -15.77
C LEU A 135 -3.70 -18.59 -17.15
N VAL A 136 -4.37 -18.10 -18.21
CA VAL A 136 -3.76 -17.96 -19.54
C VAL A 136 -2.50 -17.08 -19.48
N MET A 137 -2.55 -15.97 -18.75
CA MET A 137 -1.36 -15.13 -18.55
C MET A 137 -0.23 -15.87 -17.81
N CYS A 138 -0.54 -16.78 -16.89
CA CYS A 138 0.48 -17.62 -16.25
C CYS A 138 1.13 -18.55 -17.27
N ASP A 139 0.36 -19.12 -18.19
CA ASP A 139 0.88 -20.00 -19.24
C ASP A 139 1.76 -19.22 -20.21
N VAL A 140 1.34 -18.02 -20.62
CA VAL A 140 2.15 -17.12 -21.43
C VAL A 140 3.47 -16.80 -20.73
N ILE A 141 3.43 -16.32 -19.47
CA ILE A 141 4.64 -16.00 -18.70
C ILE A 141 5.51 -17.22 -18.43
N GLY A 142 4.92 -18.40 -18.23
CA GLY A 142 5.65 -19.66 -18.07
C GLY A 142 6.31 -20.15 -19.35
N SER A 143 5.72 -19.86 -20.50
CA SER A 143 6.29 -20.19 -21.82
C SER A 143 7.44 -19.28 -22.24
N CYS A 144 7.58 -18.12 -21.60
CA CYS A 144 8.61 -17.17 -21.94
C CYS A 144 10.00 -17.79 -21.74
N ARG A 145 10.89 -17.61 -22.73
CA ARG A 145 12.28 -18.06 -22.58
C ARG A 145 13.06 -17.08 -21.71
N TRP A 146 13.05 -17.31 -20.40
CA TRP A 146 13.78 -16.49 -19.44
C TRP A 146 15.30 -16.76 -19.42
N GLU A 147 15.76 -17.82 -20.09
CA GLU A 147 17.17 -18.21 -20.17
C GLU A 147 17.81 -17.79 -21.50
N GLY A 148 18.71 -16.80 -21.46
CA GLY A 148 19.60 -16.48 -22.58
C GLY A 148 20.68 -17.56 -22.78
N GLY A 149 21.06 -17.83 -24.03
CA GLY A 149 21.95 -18.94 -24.45
C GLY A 149 23.37 -19.02 -23.85
N LYS A 150 24.06 -20.13 -24.14
CA LYS A 150 25.28 -20.73 -23.54
C LYS A 150 26.46 -19.82 -23.10
N TYR A 151 26.51 -18.54 -23.43
CA TYR A 151 27.69 -17.70 -23.19
C TYR A 151 27.39 -16.44 -22.35
N TRP A 152 27.99 -16.45 -21.15
CA TRP A 152 28.18 -15.38 -20.16
C TRP A 152 27.12 -15.19 -19.07
N GLN A 153 27.64 -15.28 -17.84
CA GLN A 153 27.02 -15.23 -16.53
C GLN A 153 26.64 -13.79 -16.16
N ARG A 154 25.32 -13.53 -16.15
CA ARG A 154 24.57 -12.52 -15.35
C ARG A 154 23.10 -12.61 -15.79
N LYS A 155 22.61 -13.84 -15.91
CA LYS A 155 21.32 -14.15 -16.53
C LYS A 155 20.20 -14.07 -15.50
N LEU A 156 19.09 -13.52 -15.98
CA LEU A 156 17.83 -13.34 -15.29
C LEU A 156 17.28 -14.72 -14.92
N THR A 157 16.85 -14.86 -13.68
CA THR A 157 16.39 -16.15 -13.14
C THR A 157 14.95 -16.43 -13.59
N GLN A 158 14.58 -17.70 -13.67
CA GLN A 158 13.18 -18.15 -13.78
C GLN A 158 12.31 -17.63 -12.60
N PHE A 159 12.97 -17.29 -11.49
CA PHE A 159 12.36 -16.89 -10.23
C PHE A 159 11.28 -15.79 -10.32
N PRO A 160 11.42 -14.65 -11.04
CA PRO A 160 10.35 -13.66 -11.13
C PRO A 160 9.14 -14.17 -11.91
N ALA A 161 9.33 -15.09 -12.86
CA ALA A 161 8.25 -15.74 -13.59
C ALA A 161 7.55 -16.77 -12.70
N ASP A 162 8.31 -17.60 -11.99
CA ASP A 162 7.76 -18.54 -11.00
C ASP A 162 6.98 -17.80 -9.91
N ALA A 163 7.53 -16.71 -9.39
CA ALA A 163 6.85 -15.87 -8.40
C ALA A 163 5.56 -15.25 -8.95
N PHE A 164 5.55 -14.83 -10.23
CA PHE A 164 4.33 -14.35 -10.90
C PHE A 164 3.28 -15.45 -10.98
N ILE A 165 3.67 -16.64 -11.45
CA ILE A 165 2.77 -17.78 -11.64
C ILE A 165 2.22 -18.26 -10.29
N VAL A 166 3.08 -18.47 -9.30
CA VAL A 166 2.69 -18.92 -7.95
C VAL A 166 1.78 -17.90 -7.30
N THR A 167 2.12 -16.61 -7.32
CA THR A 167 1.27 -15.56 -6.71
C THR A 167 -0.10 -15.53 -7.37
N THR A 168 -0.15 -15.61 -8.70
CA THR A 168 -1.41 -15.54 -9.45
C THR A 168 -2.28 -16.77 -9.19
N LYS A 169 -1.71 -17.98 -9.32
CA LYS A 169 -2.42 -19.24 -9.04
C LYS A 169 -2.89 -19.33 -7.59
N PHE A 170 -2.06 -18.90 -6.64
CA PHE A 170 -2.43 -18.83 -5.23
C PHE A 170 -3.62 -17.89 -5.02
N SER A 171 -3.58 -16.67 -5.58
CA SER A 171 -4.68 -15.70 -5.41
C SER A 171 -5.98 -16.21 -6.00
N VAL A 172 -5.94 -16.85 -7.19
CA VAL A 172 -7.13 -17.48 -7.78
C VAL A 172 -7.64 -18.59 -6.86
N ALA A 173 -6.80 -19.54 -6.45
CA ALA A 173 -7.20 -20.65 -5.59
C ALA A 173 -7.76 -20.18 -4.23
N ALA A 174 -7.12 -19.20 -3.60
CA ALA A 174 -7.56 -18.60 -2.35
C ALA A 174 -8.92 -17.91 -2.51
N ALA A 175 -9.10 -17.14 -3.58
CA ALA A 175 -10.39 -16.51 -3.86
C ALA A 175 -11.49 -17.54 -4.13
N THR A 176 -11.23 -18.55 -4.96
CA THR A 176 -12.17 -19.65 -5.21
C THR A 176 -12.58 -20.33 -3.90
N TYR A 177 -11.63 -20.62 -3.01
CA TYR A 177 -11.92 -21.23 -1.72
C TYR A 177 -12.80 -20.33 -0.84
N LEU A 178 -12.51 -19.03 -0.74
CA LEU A 178 -13.33 -18.07 0.02
C LEU A 178 -14.76 -17.96 -0.52
N LEU A 179 -14.92 -17.92 -1.85
CA LEU A 179 -16.22 -17.80 -2.51
C LEU A 179 -17.06 -19.07 -2.37
N THR A 180 -16.43 -20.25 -2.44
CA THR A 180 -17.12 -21.55 -2.39
C THR A 180 -17.38 -22.05 -0.97
N HIS A 181 -16.38 -22.00 -0.08
CA HIS A 181 -16.44 -22.64 1.25
C HIS A 181 -16.82 -21.67 2.36
N HIS A 182 -16.47 -20.38 2.22
CA HIS A 182 -16.81 -19.35 3.20
C HIS A 182 -17.98 -18.46 2.78
N GLN A 183 -18.58 -18.72 1.61
CA GLN A 183 -19.76 -18.02 1.08
C GLN A 183 -19.58 -16.49 0.99
N PHE A 184 -18.36 -16.04 0.68
CA PHE A 184 -18.13 -14.62 0.43
C PHE A 184 -18.83 -14.22 -0.87
N GLU A 185 -19.48 -13.05 -0.88
CA GLU A 185 -20.14 -12.53 -2.10
C GLU A 185 -19.11 -12.15 -3.17
N PHE A 186 -18.00 -11.55 -2.74
CA PHE A 186 -16.89 -11.17 -3.60
C PHE A 186 -15.56 -11.15 -2.84
N VAL A 187 -14.46 -11.18 -3.59
CA VAL A 187 -13.09 -11.06 -3.07
C VAL A 187 -12.40 -9.88 -3.73
N LEU A 188 -11.72 -9.06 -2.91
CA LEU A 188 -10.87 -7.96 -3.39
C LEU A 188 -9.41 -8.44 -3.48
N PRO A 189 -8.91 -8.80 -4.68
CA PRO A 189 -7.60 -9.45 -4.85
C PRO A 189 -6.41 -8.60 -4.36
N ALA A 190 -6.57 -7.28 -4.28
CA ALA A 190 -5.52 -6.42 -3.72
C ALA A 190 -5.16 -6.78 -2.26
N VAL A 191 -6.01 -7.53 -1.54
CA VAL A 191 -5.70 -8.04 -0.19
C VAL A 191 -4.52 -9.01 -0.19
N PHE A 192 -4.35 -9.80 -1.25
CA PHE A 192 -3.24 -10.75 -1.40
C PHE A 192 -1.94 -10.06 -1.83
N PHE A 193 -2.02 -8.81 -2.31
CA PHE A 193 -0.87 -8.06 -2.78
C PHE A 193 -0.18 -7.32 -1.63
N PHE A 194 1.07 -7.71 -1.33
CA PHE A 194 1.97 -7.15 -0.30
C PHE A 194 2.20 -5.62 -0.32
N SER A 195 1.64 -4.87 -1.28
CA SER A 195 1.78 -3.42 -1.37
C SER A 195 1.16 -2.64 -0.19
N ARG A 196 0.36 -3.31 0.65
CA ARG A 196 -0.45 -2.65 1.69
C ARG A 196 0.26 -2.51 3.04
N SER A 197 1.27 -3.32 3.35
CA SER A 197 1.84 -3.37 4.71
C SER A 197 3.25 -2.77 4.80
N SER A 198 4.28 -3.35 4.19
CA SER A 198 5.67 -3.01 4.57
C SER A 198 6.14 -1.64 4.07
N GLY A 199 6.08 -1.39 2.76
CA GLY A 199 6.65 -0.16 2.17
C GLY A 199 5.97 1.14 2.64
N LYS A 200 4.65 1.09 2.88
CA LYS A 200 3.91 2.21 3.46
C LYS A 200 4.27 2.43 4.92
N VAL A 201 4.39 1.35 5.71
CA VAL A 201 4.80 1.43 7.12
C VAL A 201 6.20 2.05 7.22
N PHE A 202 7.19 1.57 6.46
CA PHE A 202 8.52 2.19 6.45
C PHE A 202 8.53 3.62 5.89
N GLY A 203 7.67 3.93 4.92
CA GLY A 203 7.48 5.30 4.43
C GLY A 203 6.94 6.24 5.51
N GLN A 204 5.92 5.80 6.24
CA GLN A 204 5.33 6.55 7.35
C GLN A 204 6.30 6.68 8.52
N ALA A 205 7.03 5.63 8.87
CA ALA A 205 8.05 5.67 9.90
C ALA A 205 9.13 6.72 9.59
N ARG A 206 9.64 6.73 8.36
CA ARG A 206 10.59 7.76 7.90
C ARG A 206 10.01 9.16 7.94
N GLN A 207 8.78 9.34 7.47
CA GLN A 207 8.11 10.65 7.49
C GLN A 207 7.90 11.18 8.90
N ARG A 208 7.59 10.31 9.86
CA ARG A 208 7.42 10.70 11.27
C ARG A 208 8.72 11.18 11.89
N HIS A 209 9.85 10.60 11.52
CA HIS A 209 11.18 11.01 11.97
C HIS A 209 11.82 12.01 10.98
N GLY A 210 11.12 13.10 10.68
CA GLY A 210 11.64 14.21 9.87
C GLY A 210 11.92 13.91 8.40
N GLY A 211 11.45 12.77 7.87
CA GLY A 211 11.75 12.34 6.50
C GLY A 211 13.13 11.68 6.35
N ASN A 212 13.76 11.25 7.44
CA ASN A 212 15.06 10.58 7.40
C ASN A 212 15.01 9.29 6.58
N PHE A 213 15.96 9.12 5.65
CA PHE A 213 15.99 7.93 4.81
C PHE A 213 16.42 6.68 5.58
N TYR A 214 17.33 6.87 6.53
CA TYR A 214 17.82 5.85 7.46
C TYR A 214 17.13 6.06 8.79
N ILE A 215 16.42 5.03 9.24
CA ILE A 215 15.78 4.95 10.54
C ILE A 215 16.24 3.65 11.19
N ASP A 216 16.39 3.65 12.50
CA ASP A 216 16.75 2.44 13.23
C ASP A 216 15.51 1.61 13.60
N VAL A 217 15.72 0.50 14.30
CA VAL A 217 14.63 -0.38 14.74
C VAL A 217 13.76 0.31 15.80
N GLY A 218 14.35 1.14 16.66
CA GLY A 218 13.65 1.92 17.67
C GLY A 218 12.69 2.93 17.04
N ASP A 219 13.12 3.65 16.01
CA ASP A 219 12.30 4.56 15.22
C ASP A 219 11.10 3.83 14.58
N VAL A 220 11.35 2.65 14.01
CA VAL A 220 10.28 1.83 13.41
C VAL A 220 9.27 1.40 14.48
N ILE A 221 9.73 0.93 15.64
CA ILE A 221 8.87 0.54 16.76
C ILE A 221 8.05 1.74 17.24
N SER A 222 8.69 2.89 17.45
CA SER A 222 8.03 4.13 17.87
C SER A 222 6.96 4.57 16.88
N ALA A 223 7.26 4.54 15.58
CA ALA A 223 6.29 4.80 14.53
C ALA A 223 5.12 3.81 14.54
N CYS A 224 5.38 2.51 14.74
CA CYS A 224 4.33 1.50 14.87
C CYS A 224 3.44 1.76 16.09
N LYS A 225 4.01 2.10 17.25
CA LYS A 225 3.28 2.46 18.48
C LYS A 225 2.34 3.64 18.25
N ALA A 226 2.85 4.73 17.66
CA ALA A 226 2.05 5.90 17.32
C ALA A 226 0.95 5.60 16.28
N GLN A 227 1.20 4.66 15.35
CA GLN A 227 0.17 4.25 14.37
C GLN A 227 -0.93 3.42 15.03
N ARG A 228 -0.58 2.52 15.95
CA ARG A 228 -1.53 1.72 16.74
C ARG A 228 -2.44 2.64 17.57
N LEU A 229 -1.85 3.60 18.28
CA LEU A 229 -2.62 4.59 19.05
C LEU A 229 -3.60 5.40 18.17
N HIS A 230 -3.16 5.84 16.99
CA HIS A 230 -4.04 6.55 16.06
C HIS A 230 -5.21 5.67 15.58
N GLN A 231 -5.00 4.38 15.39
CA GLN A 231 -6.06 3.44 15.06
C GLN A 231 -7.02 3.24 16.24
N MET A 232 -6.51 3.10 17.46
CA MET A 232 -7.34 2.98 18.67
C MET A 232 -8.26 4.19 18.84
N LEU A 233 -7.71 5.41 18.66
CA LEU A 233 -8.50 6.65 18.64
C LEU A 233 -9.60 6.63 17.58
N LYS A 234 -9.28 6.18 16.37
CA LYS A 234 -10.25 6.13 15.26
C LYS A 234 -11.40 5.16 15.53
N PHE A 235 -11.16 4.09 16.28
CA PHE A 235 -12.16 3.09 16.64
C PHE A 235 -12.82 3.35 18.00
N ASN A 236 -12.60 4.54 18.59
CA ASN A 236 -13.08 4.90 19.93
C ASN A 236 -12.78 3.81 20.97
N ILE A 237 -11.58 3.21 20.89
CA ILE A 237 -11.06 2.35 21.93
C ILE A 237 -10.53 3.29 23.02
N ILE A 238 -11.34 3.47 24.06
CA ILE A 238 -11.11 4.46 25.13
C ILE A 238 -11.07 3.69 26.47
N PRO A 239 -10.18 4.05 27.42
CA PRO A 239 -10.16 3.35 28.71
C PRO A 239 -11.44 3.67 29.49
N GLN A 240 -12.12 2.63 29.98
CA GLN A 240 -13.27 2.75 30.87
C GLN A 240 -12.88 2.23 32.25
N GLY A 241 -12.13 3.02 33.03
CA GLY A 241 -11.59 2.53 34.30
C GLY A 241 -10.57 1.41 34.11
N CYS A 242 -9.94 0.99 35.21
CA CYS A 242 -8.87 -0.01 35.26
C CYS A 242 -9.01 -1.13 34.22
N LEU A 243 -8.17 -1.05 33.16
CA LEU A 243 -7.82 -2.12 32.22
C LEU A 243 -8.96 -2.70 31.35
N GLU A 244 -10.20 -2.23 31.44
CA GLU A 244 -11.28 -2.63 30.52
C GLU A 244 -11.37 -1.67 29.33
N TRP A 245 -10.66 -2.04 28.27
CA TRP A 245 -10.73 -1.36 27.00
C TRP A 245 -11.72 -2.10 26.09
N LYS A 246 -12.71 -1.40 25.53
CA LYS A 246 -13.70 -1.99 24.61
C LYS A 246 -13.77 -1.21 23.31
N CYS A 247 -13.78 -1.92 22.19
CA CYS A 247 -14.04 -1.31 20.89
C CYS A 247 -15.54 -1.04 20.76
N SER A 248 -15.93 0.18 20.41
CA SER A 248 -17.36 0.52 20.22
C SER A 248 -17.99 -0.19 19.01
N TYR A 249 -17.19 -0.81 18.15
CA TYR A 249 -17.62 -1.42 16.88
C TYR A 249 -17.48 -2.94 16.85
N CYS A 250 -16.79 -3.57 17.81
CA CYS A 250 -16.65 -5.03 17.85
C CYS A 250 -16.34 -5.57 19.24
N THR A 251 -16.52 -6.88 19.41
CA THR A 251 -16.24 -7.63 20.65
C THR A 251 -14.84 -8.24 20.67
N ALA A 252 -13.94 -7.81 19.77
CA ALA A 252 -12.59 -8.35 19.71
C ALA A 252 -11.82 -7.94 20.99
N PRO A 253 -11.16 -8.89 21.68
CA PRO A 253 -10.36 -8.56 22.85
C PRO A 253 -9.15 -7.72 22.42
N ILE A 254 -8.77 -6.78 23.27
CA ILE A 254 -7.56 -5.98 23.06
C ILE A 254 -6.36 -6.83 23.43
N VAL A 255 -5.35 -6.82 22.55
CA VAL A 255 -4.17 -7.66 22.70
C VAL A 255 -3.26 -7.03 23.77
N LEU A 256 -2.60 -7.84 24.59
CA LEU A 256 -1.67 -7.38 25.64
C LEU A 256 -0.62 -6.39 25.10
N GLU A 257 -0.23 -6.52 23.84
CA GLU A 257 0.69 -5.62 23.17
C GLU A 257 0.12 -4.20 22.95
N ASP A 258 -1.19 -4.02 22.77
CA ASP A 258 -1.81 -2.68 22.77
C ASP A 258 -1.68 -2.04 24.14
N ILE A 259 -1.84 -2.86 25.20
CA ILE A 259 -1.73 -2.44 26.59
C ILE A 259 -0.29 -2.04 26.89
N ASP A 260 0.71 -2.81 26.45
CA ASP A 260 2.14 -2.51 26.63
C ASP A 260 2.59 -1.20 25.96
N VAL A 261 1.97 -0.80 24.82
CA VAL A 261 2.23 0.51 24.20
C VAL A 261 1.76 1.66 25.08
N MET A 262 0.79 1.41 25.96
CA MET A 262 0.17 2.39 26.85
C MET A 262 0.72 2.33 28.28
N LEU A 263 1.30 1.19 28.70
CA LEU A 263 1.92 0.99 30.01
C LEU A 263 3.32 1.61 30.18
N GLU A 264 3.90 2.25 29.16
CA GLU A 264 5.15 3.02 29.33
C GLU A 264 4.98 4.24 30.26
N THR A 265 3.74 4.63 30.58
CA THR A 265 3.44 5.74 31.49
C THR A 265 2.26 5.32 32.36
N SER A 266 2.50 5.20 33.66
CA SER A 266 1.47 4.81 34.62
C SER A 266 0.56 5.98 34.99
N THR A 267 -0.57 5.69 35.64
CA THR A 267 -1.41 6.71 36.28
C THR A 267 -0.64 7.45 37.38
N GLU A 268 0.33 6.80 38.04
CA GLU A 268 1.23 7.43 39.04
C GLU A 268 2.20 8.43 38.38
N ASP A 269 2.78 8.09 37.23
CA ASP A 269 3.61 9.01 36.44
C ASP A 269 2.81 10.21 35.95
N THR A 270 1.55 9.97 35.54
CA THR A 270 0.62 11.02 35.12
C THR A 270 0.26 11.93 36.28
N GLN A 271 -0.03 11.37 37.47
CA GLN A 271 -0.34 12.15 38.65
C GLN A 271 0.86 13.02 39.07
N THR A 272 2.07 12.44 39.06
CA THR A 272 3.32 13.16 39.32
C THR A 272 3.54 14.29 38.30
N PHE A 273 3.19 14.08 37.03
CA PHE A 273 3.24 15.11 36.00
C PHE A 273 2.20 16.22 36.22
N LEU A 274 0.97 15.89 36.63
CA LEU A 274 -0.07 16.86 36.95
C LEU A 274 0.29 17.73 38.16
N ASP A 275 1.00 17.15 39.13
CA ASP A 275 1.51 17.84 40.32
C ASP A 275 2.78 18.67 40.02
N SER A 276 3.41 18.46 38.87
CA SER A 276 4.59 19.21 38.45
C SER A 276 4.27 20.67 38.08
N THR A 277 5.30 21.53 37.97
CA THR A 277 5.16 22.92 37.50
C THR A 277 5.15 23.06 35.98
N ASP A 278 5.11 21.95 35.23
CA ASP A 278 5.16 21.99 33.78
C ASP A 278 3.89 22.58 33.17
N THR A 279 4.05 23.66 32.42
CA THR A 279 2.97 24.32 31.66
C THR A 279 2.25 23.40 30.67
N LEU A 280 2.90 22.31 30.23
CA LEU A 280 2.31 21.30 29.34
C LEU A 280 1.09 20.63 29.98
N LYS A 281 1.03 20.52 31.31
CA LYS A 281 -0.08 19.89 32.04
C LYS A 281 -1.42 20.53 31.71
N HIS A 282 -1.47 21.85 31.60
CA HIS A 282 -2.68 22.58 31.26
C HIS A 282 -3.19 22.25 29.86
N LYS A 283 -2.28 22.00 28.90
CA LYS A 283 -2.65 21.58 27.54
C LYS A 283 -3.16 20.15 27.51
N VAL A 284 -2.50 19.24 28.24
CA VAL A 284 -2.92 17.83 28.39
C VAL A 284 -4.34 17.77 28.96
N VAL A 285 -4.57 18.46 30.07
CA VAL A 285 -5.86 18.53 30.76
C VAL A 285 -6.95 19.17 29.88
N PHE A 286 -6.62 20.21 29.12
CA PHE A 286 -7.55 20.82 28.17
C PHE A 286 -7.98 19.86 27.05
N ILE A 287 -7.02 19.15 26.44
CA ILE A 287 -7.30 18.18 25.37
C ILE A 287 -8.12 17.00 25.92
N ALA A 288 -7.78 16.52 27.13
CA ALA A 288 -8.53 15.47 27.81
C ALA A 288 -9.97 15.90 28.09
N GLY A 289 -10.20 17.13 28.54
CA GLY A 289 -11.54 17.67 28.79
C GLY A 289 -12.37 17.80 27.51
N PHE A 290 -11.74 18.14 26.38
CA PHE A 290 -12.40 18.16 25.07
C PHE A 290 -12.76 16.75 24.58
N LEU A 291 -11.86 15.78 24.72
CA LEU A 291 -12.13 14.38 24.38
C LEU A 291 -13.28 13.81 25.23
N THR A 292 -13.31 14.16 26.51
CA THR A 292 -14.37 13.77 27.45
C THR A 292 -15.74 14.30 26.99
N TYR A 293 -15.80 15.59 26.64
CA TYR A 293 -17.01 16.22 26.11
C TYR A 293 -17.50 15.57 24.81
N LYS A 294 -16.59 15.28 23.87
CA LYS A 294 -16.95 14.89 22.50
C LYS A 294 -17.22 13.39 22.34
N HIS A 295 -16.56 12.54 23.13
CA HIS A 295 -16.52 11.09 22.86
C HIS A 295 -16.95 10.20 24.03
N LEU A 296 -16.89 10.67 25.28
CA LEU A 296 -17.02 9.80 26.46
C LEU A 296 -18.26 10.05 27.32
N GLY A 297 -18.83 11.25 27.31
CA GLY A 297 -19.85 11.60 28.30
C GLY A 297 -19.25 11.73 29.71
N PRO A 298 -20.06 11.82 30.77
CA PRO A 298 -19.55 11.84 32.15
C PRO A 298 -19.13 10.40 32.51
N GLY A 299 -17.84 10.17 32.75
CA GLY A 299 -17.33 8.88 33.21
C GLY A 299 -17.36 8.76 34.73
N GLU A 300 -17.37 7.52 35.24
CA GLU A 300 -17.08 7.23 36.64
C GLU A 300 -15.56 7.09 36.80
N GLY A 301 -14.94 7.95 37.61
CA GLY A 301 -13.49 7.94 37.88
C GLY A 301 -13.00 9.21 38.55
N ASP A 302 -11.73 9.23 38.97
CA ASP A 302 -11.13 10.39 39.65
C ASP A 302 -11.05 11.60 38.71
N GLU A 303 -11.77 12.66 39.05
CA GLU A 303 -11.84 13.89 38.27
C GLU A 303 -10.56 14.71 38.42
N VAL A 304 -9.96 15.09 37.28
CA VAL A 304 -8.80 15.98 37.25
C VAL A 304 -9.29 17.41 37.11
N SER A 305 -9.52 18.05 38.26
CA SER A 305 -9.88 19.46 38.32
C SER A 305 -8.66 20.36 38.04
N SER A 306 -8.85 21.39 37.22
CA SER A 306 -7.84 22.41 36.96
C SER A 306 -8.51 23.77 36.87
N GLU A 307 -8.00 24.75 37.62
CA GLU A 307 -8.47 26.16 37.56
C GLU A 307 -8.43 26.69 36.12
N PHE A 308 -7.41 26.29 35.35
CA PHE A 308 -7.28 26.62 33.93
C PHE A 308 -8.45 26.13 33.05
N LEU A 309 -8.99 24.94 33.33
CA LEU A 309 -10.16 24.43 32.62
C LEU A 309 -11.41 25.25 32.94
N GLN A 310 -11.56 25.66 34.20
CA GLN A 310 -12.71 26.45 34.65
C GLN A 310 -12.72 27.85 34.02
N GLU A 311 -11.55 28.48 33.88
CA GLU A 311 -11.40 29.79 33.22
C GLU A 311 -11.67 29.75 31.71
N LEU A 312 -11.33 28.65 31.04
CA LEU A 312 -11.52 28.48 29.58
C LEU A 312 -12.88 27.89 29.19
N ASN A 313 -13.64 27.34 30.13
CA ASN A 313 -14.88 26.64 29.82
C ASN A 313 -15.98 27.62 29.38
N ARG A 314 -16.34 27.55 28.09
CA ARG A 314 -17.49 28.29 27.51
C ARG A 314 -18.69 27.38 27.21
N GLY A 315 -18.80 26.24 27.90
CA GLY A 315 -19.88 25.25 27.72
C GLY A 315 -19.54 24.09 26.77
N GLY A 316 -18.30 24.00 26.29
CA GLY A 316 -17.82 22.97 25.36
C GLY A 316 -16.72 22.05 25.93
N LEU A 317 -16.43 22.14 27.23
CA LEU A 317 -15.41 21.35 27.91
C LEU A 317 -16.04 20.64 29.13
N ARG A 318 -15.60 19.41 29.38
CA ARG A 318 -15.93 18.65 30.60
C ARG A 318 -14.67 18.44 31.43
N VAL A 319 -14.87 18.19 32.72
CA VAL A 319 -13.78 17.76 33.61
C VAL A 319 -13.36 16.36 33.17
N PRO A 320 -12.09 16.13 32.79
CA PRO A 320 -11.61 14.81 32.39
C PRO A 320 -11.36 13.93 33.62
N THR A 321 -11.41 12.61 33.41
CA THR A 321 -10.93 11.64 34.40
C THR A 321 -9.40 11.49 34.34
N LEU A 322 -8.80 10.95 35.39
CA LEU A 322 -7.37 10.63 35.43
C LEU A 322 -6.97 9.68 34.29
N ASP A 323 -7.82 8.70 33.96
CA ASP A 323 -7.59 7.77 32.84
C ASP A 323 -7.56 8.47 31.48
N THR A 324 -8.49 9.40 31.26
CA THR A 324 -8.54 10.18 30.01
C THR A 324 -7.33 11.12 29.93
N THR A 325 -6.89 11.64 31.06
CA THR A 325 -5.71 12.51 31.14
C THR A 325 -4.42 11.73 30.90
N CYS A 326 -4.29 10.54 31.49
CA CYS A 326 -3.21 9.58 31.26
C CYS A 326 -3.12 9.19 29.78
N PHE A 327 -4.26 8.88 29.16
CA PHE A 327 -4.34 8.59 27.73
C PHE A 327 -3.75 9.72 26.86
N VAL A 328 -4.11 10.98 27.13
CA VAL A 328 -3.61 12.13 26.40
C VAL A 328 -2.12 12.37 26.67
N TYR A 329 -1.68 12.15 27.91
CA TYR A 329 -0.28 12.29 28.29
C TYR A 329 0.62 11.26 27.58
N ILE A 330 0.20 10.00 27.54
CA ILE A 330 0.86 8.93 26.76
C ILE A 330 0.95 9.33 25.29
N ALA A 331 -0.14 9.83 24.71
CA ALA A 331 -0.18 10.24 23.31
C ALA A 331 0.84 11.35 22.99
N ILE A 332 0.95 12.34 23.88
CA ILE A 332 1.88 13.46 23.72
C ILE A 332 3.34 13.02 23.91
N ASN A 333 3.62 12.17 24.91
CA ASN A 333 4.97 11.64 25.13
C ASN A 333 5.45 10.78 23.95
N LEU A 334 4.56 9.95 23.37
CA LEU A 334 4.87 9.16 22.18
C LEU A 334 5.13 10.05 20.95
N LEU A 335 4.39 11.15 20.79
CA LEU A 335 4.63 12.10 19.70
C LEU A 335 5.93 12.89 19.89
N GLY A 336 6.26 13.30 21.12
CA GLY A 336 7.49 14.01 21.45
C GLY A 336 8.76 13.16 21.25
N LYS A 337 8.67 11.84 21.40
CA LYS A 337 9.76 10.90 21.06
C LYS A 337 9.96 10.73 19.55
N THR A 338 9.01 11.16 18.71
CA THR A 338 9.08 11.00 17.24
C THR A 338 9.50 12.26 16.48
N SER A 339 9.50 13.43 17.14
CA SER A 339 9.83 14.75 16.57
C SER A 339 11.28 15.16 16.82
#